data_AF-A0A1J5PB86-F1
#
_entry.id   AF-A0A1J5PB86-F1
#
_cell.length_a   1.000
_cell.length_b   1.000
_cell.length_c   1.000
_cell.angle_alpha   90.00
_cell.angle_beta   90.00
_cell.angle_gamma   90.00
#
_symmetry.space_group_name_H-M   'P 1'
#
loop_
_entity.id
_entity.type
_entity.pdbx_description
1 polymer ?
#
loop_
_entity_poly.entity_id
_entity_poly.type
_entity_poly.pdbx_seq_one_letter_code
_entity_poly.pdbx_strand_id
1 'polypeptide(L)'
;MLYAKEVPSAGGDTLFTNQYLVYEGLSDKMKDIASQLRTVCVGDNFKQANGLSRKERYDRQMSEMKVKDPGDVQTTSIHPLVRTHPETGRKALYIGGHVQQFDGMTDEESQPLMDFFMKQSIRPEYTCRVRWQTGTLTFWDNRCTQHFAVNDYPAETRIMHRITVRGDQPF
;
A
#
# COMPACT_ATOMS: atom_id res chain seq x y z
N MET A 1 11.87 5.90 4.29
CA MET A 1 13.08 5.32 4.91
C MET A 1 12.68 4.48 6.10
N LEU A 2 13.32 3.33 6.29
CA LEU A 2 13.10 2.47 7.45
C LEU A 2 14.44 1.92 7.96
N TYR A 3 14.71 2.14 9.24
CA TYR A 3 15.91 1.67 9.93
C TYR A 3 15.56 0.55 10.90
N ALA A 4 16.27 -0.57 10.79
CA ALA A 4 16.14 -1.73 11.67
C ALA A 4 16.89 -1.48 12.99
N LYS A 5 16.16 -1.15 14.06
CA LYS A 5 16.75 -0.91 15.39
C LYS A 5 16.92 -2.22 16.16
N GLU A 6 15.93 -3.09 16.10
CA GLU A 6 15.92 -4.43 16.69
C GLU A 6 15.09 -5.34 15.78
N VAL A 7 15.60 -6.54 15.49
CA VAL A 7 14.95 -7.49 14.59
C VAL A 7 14.99 -8.89 15.19
N PRO A 8 13.98 -9.73 14.88
CA PRO A 8 13.98 -11.14 15.28
C PRO A 8 15.18 -11.92 14.74
N SER A 9 15.48 -13.04 15.39
CA SER A 9 16.47 -14.02 14.93
C SER A 9 16.11 -14.65 13.58
N ALA A 10 14.79 -14.82 13.33
CA ALA A 10 14.22 -15.24 12.06
C ALA A 10 12.82 -14.64 11.84
N GLY A 11 12.43 -14.47 10.58
CA GLY A 11 11.17 -13.82 10.22
C GLY A 11 11.23 -12.30 10.32
N GLY A 12 10.09 -11.64 10.08
CA GLY A 12 9.93 -10.18 10.14
C GLY A 12 10.38 -9.44 8.89
N ASP A 13 10.51 -10.17 7.80
CA ASP A 13 10.91 -9.64 6.49
C ASP A 13 9.86 -8.66 5.94
N THR A 14 10.29 -7.89 4.94
CA THR A 14 9.39 -6.99 4.21
C THR A 14 9.45 -7.30 2.73
N LEU A 15 8.30 -7.60 2.14
CA LEU A 15 8.18 -7.67 0.69
C LEU A 15 7.96 -6.27 0.13
N PHE A 16 8.53 -6.02 -1.04
CA PHE A 16 8.25 -4.84 -1.85
C PHE A 16 7.81 -5.28 -3.24
N THR A 17 6.85 -4.59 -3.84
CA THR A 17 6.42 -4.83 -5.22
C THR A 17 6.72 -3.59 -6.07
N ASN A 18 7.30 -3.81 -7.27
CA ASN A 18 7.52 -2.76 -8.26
C ASN A 18 6.25 -2.50 -9.11
N GLN A 19 5.57 -1.38 -8.87
CA GLN A 19 4.33 -1.03 -9.56
C GLN A 19 4.52 -0.54 -11.01
N TYR A 20 5.76 -0.24 -11.43
CA TYR A 20 6.05 -0.04 -12.85
C TYR A 20 5.92 -1.35 -13.61
N LEU A 21 6.58 -2.40 -13.12
CA LEU A 21 6.53 -3.72 -13.77
C LEU A 21 5.12 -4.31 -13.76
N VAL A 22 4.36 -4.06 -12.69
CA VAL A 22 2.94 -4.44 -12.64
C VAL A 22 2.16 -3.78 -13.78
N TYR A 23 2.31 -2.47 -13.98
CA TYR A 23 1.64 -1.74 -15.07
C TYR A 23 2.13 -2.20 -16.46
N GLU A 24 3.44 -2.34 -16.63
CA GLU A 24 4.08 -2.77 -17.88
C GLU A 24 3.62 -4.17 -18.30
N GLY A 25 3.41 -5.07 -17.32
CA GLY A 25 2.93 -6.43 -17.52
C GLY A 25 1.43 -6.58 -17.79
N LEU A 26 0.65 -5.50 -17.73
CA LEU A 26 -0.74 -5.51 -18.19
C LEU A 26 -0.81 -5.62 -19.72
N SER A 27 -1.86 -6.26 -20.24
CA SER A 27 -2.17 -6.20 -21.67
C SER A 27 -2.54 -4.77 -22.08
N ASP A 28 -2.37 -4.43 -23.36
CA ASP A 28 -2.66 -3.08 -23.83
C ASP A 28 -4.12 -2.69 -23.60
N LYS A 29 -5.07 -3.61 -23.79
CA LYS A 29 -6.48 -3.38 -23.47
C LYS A 29 -6.72 -3.09 -21.98
N MET A 30 -5.97 -3.74 -21.11
CA MET A 30 -6.09 -3.48 -19.68
C MET A 30 -5.40 -2.17 -19.28
N LYS A 31 -4.34 -1.76 -19.98
CA LYS A 31 -3.75 -0.42 -19.83
C LYS A 31 -4.72 0.67 -20.28
N ASP A 32 -5.44 0.45 -21.38
CA ASP A 32 -6.48 1.36 -21.87
C ASP A 32 -7.57 1.55 -20.81
N ILE A 33 -8.14 0.45 -20.29
CA ILE A 33 -9.14 0.48 -19.21
C ILE A 33 -8.57 1.20 -17.98
N ALA A 34 -7.40 0.77 -17.49
CA ALA A 34 -6.81 1.31 -16.28
C ALA A 34 -6.52 2.81 -16.37
N SER A 35 -6.19 3.32 -17.56
CA SER A 35 -5.93 4.75 -17.80
C SER A 35 -7.15 5.65 -17.60
N GLN A 36 -8.36 5.10 -17.69
CA GLN A 36 -9.62 5.84 -17.53
C GLN A 36 -10.16 5.76 -16.10
N LEU A 37 -9.61 4.88 -15.26
CA LEU A 37 -10.09 4.65 -13.91
C LEU A 37 -9.43 5.56 -12.88
N ARG A 38 -10.23 6.01 -11.91
CA ARG A 38 -9.78 6.77 -10.75
C ARG A 38 -10.22 6.07 -9.47
N THR A 39 -9.36 5.98 -8.48
CA THR A 39 -9.60 5.28 -7.22
C THR A 39 -10.04 6.25 -6.14
N VAL A 40 -11.07 5.87 -5.38
CA VAL A 40 -11.46 6.54 -4.14
C VAL A 40 -10.63 5.95 -3.00
N CYS A 41 -9.73 6.75 -2.43
CA CYS A 41 -8.80 6.37 -1.38
C CYS A 41 -9.23 6.97 -0.03
N VAL A 42 -9.33 6.16 1.02
CA VAL A 42 -9.73 6.57 2.36
C VAL A 42 -8.58 6.32 3.35
N GLY A 43 -8.33 7.23 4.29
CA GLY A 43 -7.17 7.16 5.21
C GLY A 43 -7.47 6.66 6.62
N ASP A 44 -8.72 6.77 7.08
CA ASP A 44 -9.13 6.62 8.48
C ASP A 44 -10.26 5.60 8.70
N ASN A 45 -11.24 5.53 7.79
CA ASN A 45 -12.49 4.78 7.94
C ASN A 45 -12.77 3.85 6.75
N PHE A 46 -11.90 2.86 6.53
CA PHE A 46 -12.07 1.86 5.47
C PHE A 46 -13.39 1.07 5.63
N LYS A 47 -14.14 0.87 4.54
CA LYS A 47 -15.12 -0.22 4.42
C LYS A 47 -14.36 -1.54 4.60
N GLN A 48 -14.70 -2.32 5.61
CA GLN A 48 -14.13 -3.65 5.82
C GLN A 48 -15.24 -4.71 5.83
N ALA A 49 -14.90 -5.92 5.36
CA ALA A 49 -15.82 -7.06 5.30
C ALA A 49 -16.39 -7.48 6.67
N ASN A 50 -15.74 -7.10 7.77
CA ASN A 50 -16.19 -7.38 9.14
C ASN A 50 -16.78 -6.15 9.87
N GLY A 51 -16.89 -5.00 9.19
CA GLY A 51 -17.44 -3.75 9.74
C GLY A 51 -16.65 -3.08 10.86
N LEU A 52 -15.45 -3.59 11.22
CA LEU A 52 -14.65 -3.02 12.31
C LEU A 52 -13.87 -1.79 11.85
N SER A 53 -13.95 -0.72 12.63
CA SER A 53 -13.15 0.48 12.43
C SER A 53 -11.67 0.24 12.73
N ARG A 54 -10.80 1.11 12.19
CA ARG A 54 -9.36 1.06 12.46
C ARG A 54 -9.05 1.14 13.95
N LYS A 55 -9.80 1.97 14.70
CA LYS A 55 -9.65 2.13 16.15
C LYS A 55 -9.95 0.83 16.90
N GLU A 56 -11.09 0.21 16.63
CA GLU A 56 -11.50 -1.05 17.29
C GLU A 56 -10.49 -2.18 17.08
N ARG A 57 -9.81 -2.21 15.93
CA ARG A 57 -8.76 -3.21 15.67
C ARG A 57 -7.52 -2.99 16.52
N TYR A 58 -7.05 -1.76 16.61
CA TYR A 58 -5.86 -1.42 17.39
C TYR A 58 -6.11 -1.60 18.89
N ASP A 59 -7.32 -1.27 19.35
CA ASP A 59 -7.76 -1.51 20.72
C ASP A 59 -7.81 -3.02 21.03
N ARG A 60 -8.26 -3.85 20.08
CA ARG A 60 -8.30 -5.33 20.23
C ARG A 60 -6.93 -6.00 20.09
N GLN A 61 -5.98 -5.42 19.36
CA GLN A 61 -4.64 -5.99 19.14
C GLN A 61 -3.66 -5.70 20.28
N MET A 62 -4.09 -5.05 21.37
CA MET A 62 -3.19 -4.59 22.45
C MET A 62 -1.99 -3.81 21.91
N SER A 63 -2.18 -3.11 20.79
CA SER A 63 -1.13 -2.33 20.14
C SER A 63 -0.92 -1.05 20.93
N GLU A 64 0.31 -0.77 21.37
CA GLU A 64 0.67 0.49 22.02
C GLU A 64 0.49 1.73 21.11
N MET A 65 0.38 1.54 19.79
CA MET A 65 0.06 2.62 18.86
C MET A 65 -1.42 3.02 18.97
N LYS A 66 -1.68 4.13 19.66
CA LYS A 66 -3.01 4.77 19.66
C LYS A 66 -3.32 5.31 18.26
N VAL A 67 -4.47 4.94 17.69
CA VAL A 67 -4.99 5.59 16.48
C VAL A 67 -5.29 7.05 16.85
N LYS A 68 -4.57 7.99 16.24
CA LYS A 68 -4.86 9.41 16.38
C LYS A 68 -6.11 9.73 15.59
N ASP A 69 -7.06 10.42 16.24
CA ASP A 69 -8.21 11.01 15.58
C ASP A 69 -7.71 12.03 14.54
N PRO A 70 -8.06 11.89 13.25
CA PRO A 70 -7.69 12.86 12.23
C PRO A 70 -8.38 14.22 12.42
N GLY A 71 -9.41 14.33 13.26
CA GLY A 71 -10.21 15.55 13.39
C GLY A 71 -10.85 15.93 12.06
N ASP A 72 -10.76 17.21 11.67
CA ASP A 72 -11.36 17.73 10.44
C ASP A 72 -10.48 17.56 9.19
N VAL A 73 -9.40 16.76 9.27
CA VAL A 73 -8.51 16.55 8.12
C VAL A 73 -9.24 15.75 7.04
N GLN A 74 -9.19 16.22 5.79
CA GLN A 74 -9.70 15.46 4.65
C GLN A 74 -8.92 14.14 4.49
N THR A 75 -9.60 13.03 4.76
CA THR A 75 -9.03 11.67 4.69
C THR A 75 -9.48 10.87 3.48
N THR A 76 -10.43 11.41 2.70
CA THR A 76 -10.90 10.82 1.44
C THR A 76 -10.34 11.60 0.24
N SER A 77 -9.80 10.91 -0.75
CA SER A 77 -9.18 11.52 -1.92
C SER A 77 -9.41 10.67 -3.17
N ILE A 78 -9.37 11.32 -4.34
CA ILE A 78 -9.52 10.64 -5.64
C ILE A 78 -8.20 10.74 -6.40
N HIS A 79 -7.65 9.59 -6.78
CA HIS A 79 -6.37 9.49 -7.50
C HIS A 79 -6.53 8.69 -8.80
N PRO A 80 -5.69 8.91 -9.82
CA PRO A 80 -5.70 8.03 -10.99
C PRO A 80 -5.26 6.61 -10.60
N LEU A 81 -5.86 5.59 -11.20
CA LEU A 81 -5.39 4.20 -11.03
C LEU A 81 -3.99 4.02 -11.64
N VAL A 82 -3.70 4.75 -12.71
CA VAL A 82 -2.37 4.78 -13.34
C VAL A 82 -1.78 6.16 -13.12
N ARG A 83 -0.77 6.27 -12.26
CA ARG A 83 -0.06 7.53 -12.04
C ARG A 83 1.19 7.64 -12.90
N THR A 84 1.62 8.86 -13.16
CA THR A 84 2.94 9.19 -13.71
C THR A 84 3.88 9.58 -12.58
N HIS A 85 5.11 9.06 -12.59
CA HIS A 85 6.12 9.45 -11.62
C HIS A 85 6.78 10.78 -12.05
N PRO A 86 6.79 11.82 -11.20
CA PRO A 86 7.14 13.19 -11.60
C PRO A 86 8.60 13.32 -12.05
N GLU A 87 9.49 12.49 -11.49
CA GLU A 87 10.93 12.58 -11.77
C GLU A 87 11.40 11.59 -12.85
N THR A 88 10.66 10.51 -13.12
CA THR A 88 11.11 9.47 -14.07
C THR A 88 10.24 9.39 -15.32
N GLY A 89 9.06 10.03 -15.31
CA GLY A 89 8.08 9.96 -16.39
C GLY A 89 7.41 8.60 -16.58
N ARG A 90 7.79 7.58 -15.79
CA ARG A 90 7.23 6.23 -15.90
C ARG A 90 5.83 6.15 -15.32
N LYS A 91 4.99 5.31 -15.93
CA LYS A 91 3.65 5.00 -15.44
C LYS A 91 3.68 3.84 -14.46
N ALA A 92 3.01 4.00 -13.32
CA ALA A 92 2.90 2.98 -12.28
C ALA A 92 1.43 2.75 -11.93
N LEU A 93 1.10 1.50 -11.57
CA LEU A 93 -0.19 1.20 -10.97
C LEU A 93 -0.26 1.81 -9.54
N TYR A 94 -1.32 2.55 -9.26
CA TYR A 94 -1.54 3.26 -8.00
C TYR A 94 -2.82 2.76 -7.33
N ILE A 95 -2.73 1.53 -6.86
CA ILE A 95 -3.77 0.83 -6.11
C ILE A 95 -3.20 0.37 -4.76
N GLY A 96 -4.03 -0.02 -3.80
CA GLY A 96 -3.62 -0.62 -2.54
C GLY A 96 -4.76 -0.75 -1.54
N GLY A 97 -4.44 -1.18 -0.32
CA GLY A 97 -5.44 -1.42 0.74
C GLY A 97 -6.23 -0.18 1.18
N HIS A 98 -5.87 1.01 0.69
CA HIS A 98 -6.61 2.24 0.95
C HIS A 98 -7.72 2.52 -0.07
N VAL A 99 -7.73 1.84 -1.22
CA VAL A 99 -8.75 2.00 -2.26
C VAL A 99 -10.03 1.31 -1.82
N GLN A 100 -11.16 2.00 -1.97
CA GLN A 100 -12.47 1.52 -1.54
C GLN A 100 -13.41 1.21 -2.70
N GLN A 101 -13.29 1.95 -3.80
CA GLN A 101 -14.07 1.82 -5.02
C GLN A 101 -13.40 2.60 -6.15
N PHE A 102 -13.89 2.43 -7.38
CA PHE A 102 -13.59 3.35 -8.47
C PHE A 102 -14.58 4.53 -8.47
N ASP A 103 -14.07 5.71 -8.78
CA ASP A 103 -14.87 6.93 -8.90
C ASP A 103 -15.92 6.79 -10.01
N GLY A 104 -17.17 7.13 -9.71
CA GLY A 104 -18.29 6.97 -10.64
C GLY A 104 -18.77 5.53 -10.88
N MET A 105 -18.25 4.53 -10.14
CA MET A 105 -18.68 3.14 -10.24
C MET A 105 -19.32 2.66 -8.94
N THR A 106 -20.27 1.74 -9.05
CA THR A 106 -20.85 1.05 -7.89
C THR A 106 -19.83 0.10 -7.24
N ASP A 107 -20.10 -0.35 -6.01
CA ASP A 107 -19.27 -1.36 -5.34
C ASP A 107 -19.23 -2.67 -6.15
N GLU A 108 -20.36 -3.07 -6.76
CA GLU A 108 -20.47 -4.30 -7.58
C GLU A 108 -19.62 -4.23 -8.86
N GLU A 109 -19.60 -3.08 -9.52
CA GLU A 109 -18.76 -2.87 -10.70
C GLU A 109 -17.28 -2.73 -10.33
N SER A 110 -16.99 -2.12 -9.17
CA SER A 110 -15.63 -1.82 -8.73
C SER A 110 -14.88 -3.06 -8.25
N GLN A 111 -15.53 -3.92 -7.48
CA GLN A 111 -14.88 -5.01 -6.75
C GLN A 111 -14.11 -5.98 -7.67
N PRO A 112 -14.68 -6.49 -8.78
CA PRO A 112 -13.95 -7.43 -9.65
C PRO A 112 -12.71 -6.82 -10.29
N LEU A 113 -12.76 -5.53 -10.65
CA LEU A 113 -11.63 -4.80 -11.21
C LEU A 113 -10.56 -4.53 -10.15
N MET A 114 -10.95 -4.10 -8.95
CA MET A 114 -10.04 -3.90 -7.83
C MET A 114 -9.31 -5.21 -7.50
N ASP A 115 -10.03 -6.33 -7.41
CA ASP A 115 -9.46 -7.65 -7.15
C ASP A 115 -8.46 -8.05 -8.24
N PHE A 116 -8.80 -7.81 -9.50
CA PHE A 116 -7.89 -8.08 -10.61
C PHE A 116 -6.58 -7.28 -10.48
N PHE A 117 -6.65 -5.96 -10.29
CA PHE A 117 -5.46 -5.09 -10.22
C PHE A 117 -4.63 -5.33 -8.95
N MET A 118 -5.28 -5.55 -7.81
CA MET A 118 -4.59 -5.93 -6.56
C MET A 118 -3.90 -7.29 -6.72
N LYS A 119 -4.53 -8.26 -7.38
CA LYS A 119 -3.92 -9.58 -7.66
C LYS A 119 -2.67 -9.45 -8.55
N GLN A 120 -2.67 -8.57 -9.55
CA GLN A 120 -1.45 -8.31 -10.34
C GLN A 120 -0.33 -7.73 -9.47
N SER A 121 -0.67 -6.84 -8.52
CA SER A 121 0.28 -6.14 -7.65
C SER A 121 1.00 -7.04 -6.63
N ILE A 122 0.56 -8.28 -6.45
CA ILE A 122 1.17 -9.22 -5.50
C ILE A 122 1.80 -10.43 -6.18
N ARG A 123 1.91 -10.41 -7.51
CA ARG A 123 2.53 -11.49 -8.27
C ARG A 123 4.02 -11.62 -7.94
N PRO A 124 4.53 -12.84 -7.66
CA PRO A 124 5.91 -13.05 -7.22
C PRO A 124 6.96 -12.42 -8.14
N GLU A 125 6.73 -12.42 -9.46
CA GLU A 125 7.66 -11.90 -10.46
C GLU A 125 7.90 -10.39 -10.35
N TYR A 126 7.01 -9.66 -9.67
CA TYR A 126 7.14 -8.22 -9.43
C TYR A 126 7.63 -7.88 -8.02
N THR A 127 7.92 -8.90 -7.20
CA THR A 127 8.27 -8.72 -5.80
C THR A 127 9.76 -8.97 -5.53
N CYS A 128 10.27 -8.26 -4.52
CA CYS A 128 11.50 -8.65 -3.83
C CYS A 128 11.23 -8.73 -2.32
N ARG A 129 12.12 -9.42 -1.60
CA ARG A 129 12.02 -9.61 -0.16
C ARG A 129 13.29 -9.13 0.51
N VAL A 130 13.14 -8.21 1.45
CA VAL A 130 14.22 -7.73 2.30
C VAL A 130 14.19 -8.51 3.60
N ARG A 131 15.25 -9.29 3.83
CA ARG A 131 15.56 -9.87 5.12
C ARG A 131 16.37 -8.87 5.95
N TRP A 132 15.93 -8.62 7.16
CA TRP A 132 16.51 -7.57 7.99
C TRP A 132 17.71 -8.05 8.80
N GLN A 133 18.62 -7.12 9.06
CA GLN A 133 19.63 -7.21 10.11
C GLN A 133 19.59 -5.92 10.91
N THR A 134 19.98 -5.97 12.20
CA THR A 134 20.13 -4.76 13.00
C THR A 134 21.09 -3.79 12.31
N GLY A 135 20.67 -2.54 12.15
CA GLY A 135 21.44 -1.52 11.43
C GLY A 135 21.11 -1.40 9.94
N THR A 136 20.34 -2.32 9.35
CA THR A 136 19.88 -2.19 7.95
C THR A 136 19.04 -0.93 7.79
N LEU A 137 19.40 -0.09 6.81
CA LEU A 137 18.62 1.06 6.37
C LEU A 137 18.09 0.80 4.97
N THR A 138 16.77 0.88 4.79
CA THR A 138 16.15 0.87 3.45
C THR A 138 15.55 2.20 3.08
N PHE A 139 15.61 2.48 1.78
CA PHE A 139 14.88 3.55 1.12
C PHE A 139 14.06 2.92 0.00
N TRP A 140 12.77 3.25 -0.07
CA TRP A 140 11.92 2.87 -1.19
C TRP A 140 11.13 4.09 -1.65
N ASP A 141 10.77 4.09 -2.93
CA ASP A 141 9.95 5.13 -3.50
C ASP A 141 8.45 4.80 -3.31
N ASN A 142 7.78 5.55 -2.44
CA ASN A 142 6.37 5.35 -2.12
C ASN A 142 5.42 5.74 -3.27
N ARG A 143 5.95 6.27 -4.38
CA ARG A 143 5.18 6.63 -5.59
C ARG A 143 5.04 5.45 -6.55
N CYS A 144 5.91 4.45 -6.49
CA CYS A 144 5.91 3.34 -7.44
C CYS A 144 6.14 1.96 -6.81
N THR A 145 6.07 1.87 -5.48
CA THR A 145 6.21 0.60 -4.77
C THR A 145 5.06 0.37 -3.80
N GLN A 146 4.73 -0.90 -3.61
CA GLN A 146 3.97 -1.37 -2.46
C GLN A 146 4.89 -2.16 -1.52
N HIS A 147 4.45 -2.35 -0.28
CA HIS A 147 5.16 -3.18 0.68
C HIS A 147 4.21 -3.95 1.58
N PHE A 148 4.70 -5.09 2.08
CA PHE A 148 3.98 -5.97 2.99
C PHE A 148 4.92 -6.42 4.11
N ALA A 149 4.51 -6.21 5.36
CA ALA A 149 5.22 -6.69 6.54
C ALA A 149 4.79 -8.14 6.83
N VAL A 150 5.73 -9.08 6.78
CA VAL A 150 5.45 -10.49 7.09
C VAL A 150 5.43 -10.65 8.60
N ASN A 151 4.30 -11.04 9.18
CA ASN A 151 4.15 -11.25 10.63
C ASN A 151 4.40 -12.72 11.02
N ASP A 152 5.62 -13.21 10.78
CA ASP A 152 6.06 -14.59 11.01
C ASP A 152 7.06 -14.74 12.19
N TYR A 153 6.97 -13.85 13.18
CA TYR A 153 7.89 -13.75 14.34
C TYR A 153 7.17 -13.52 15.69
N PRO A 154 6.10 -14.27 16.04
CA PRO A 154 5.13 -13.88 17.07
C PRO A 154 5.67 -13.74 18.51
N ALA A 155 6.85 -14.28 18.83
CA ALA A 155 7.43 -14.27 20.17
C ALA A 155 8.63 -13.32 20.32
N GLU A 156 9.10 -12.72 19.22
CA GLU A 156 10.30 -11.88 19.20
C GLU A 156 9.98 -10.41 18.96
N THR A 157 10.79 -9.54 19.53
CA THR A 157 10.64 -8.09 19.41
C THR A 157 11.15 -7.60 18.05
N ARG A 158 10.40 -6.68 17.45
CA ARG A 158 10.80 -6.00 16.20
C ARG A 158 10.57 -4.49 16.31
N ILE A 159 11.65 -3.72 16.31
CA ILE A 159 11.62 -2.25 16.42
C ILE A 159 12.22 -1.64 15.16
N MET A 160 11.40 -0.86 14.46
CA MET A 160 11.79 -0.16 13.24
C MET A 160 11.54 1.35 13.39
N HIS A 161 12.49 2.18 12.96
CA HIS A 161 12.29 3.63 12.91
C HIS A 161 12.03 4.08 11.48
N ARG A 162 10.88 4.73 11.26
CA ARG A 162 10.46 5.21 9.93
C ARG A 162 10.55 6.72 9.84
N ILE A 163 11.13 7.20 8.75
CA ILE A 163 11.00 8.58 8.27
C ILE A 163 10.24 8.55 6.95
N THR A 164 9.20 9.39 6.85
CA THR A 164 8.41 9.57 5.64
C THR A 164 8.73 10.93 5.05
N VAL A 165 9.06 10.97 3.76
CA VAL A 165 9.28 12.21 3.01
C VAL A 165 7.95 12.66 2.43
N ARG A 166 7.64 13.96 2.51
CA ARG A 166 6.43 14.53 1.92
C ARG A 166 6.45 14.35 0.40
N GLY A 167 5.34 13.86 -0.16
CA GLY A 167 5.16 13.70 -1.60
C GLY A 167 4.36 14.84 -2.24
N ASP A 168 4.12 14.67 -3.54
CA ASP A 168 3.26 15.48 -4.39
C ASP A 168 1.88 14.82 -4.61
N GLN A 169 0.95 15.53 -5.26
CA GLN A 169 -0.34 14.96 -5.63
C GLN A 169 -0.17 14.00 -6.84
N PRO A 170 -0.66 12.75 -6.77
CA PRO A 170 -0.62 11.84 -7.93
C PRO A 170 -1.44 12.37 -9.11
N PHE A 171 -0.89 12.23 -10.33
CA PHE A 171 -1.50 12.60 -11.61
C PHE A 171 -1.23 11.53 -12.68
#